data_AF-A0A372FT95-F1
#
_entry.id   AF-A0A372FT95-F1
#
_cell.length_a   1.000
_cell.length_b   1.000
_cell.length_c   1.000
_cell.angle_alpha   90.00
_cell.angle_beta   90.00
_cell.angle_gamma   90.00
#
_symmetry.space_group_name_H-M   'P 1'
#
loop_
_entity.id
_entity.type
_entity.pdbx_description
1 polymer ?
#
loop_
_entity_poly.entity_id
_entity_poly.type
_entity_poly.pdbx_seq_one_letter_code
_entity_poly.pdbx_strand_id
1 'polypeptide(L)'
;MRTTMLRKTALTIAAAAATAGGIAAPAIAAQATPGVQAVAVQADRKGHSERQLDVRYEAQPNFYYCGPAAARNALSVQGKNIDVHTMAKDMGTTENGTDSINDITPVLNRETGKDVYKSV
;
A
#
# COMPACT_ATOMS: atom_id res chain seq x y z
N MET A 1 46.31 41.52 14.21
CA MET A 1 45.93 40.08 14.16
C MET A 1 45.85 39.49 15.58
N ARG A 2 44.97 39.98 16.48
CA ARG A 2 44.76 39.42 17.85
C ARG A 2 43.41 39.80 18.51
N THR A 3 42.33 40.01 17.74
CA THR A 3 41.05 40.49 18.33
C THR A 3 39.79 39.86 17.72
N THR A 4 39.84 38.58 17.38
CA THR A 4 38.65 37.81 16.90
C THR A 4 38.45 36.48 17.63
N MET A 5 39.10 36.27 18.78
CA MET A 5 39.13 34.99 19.50
C MET A 5 38.41 35.02 20.87
N LEU A 6 37.39 35.86 21.09
CA LEU A 6 36.74 36.02 22.42
C LEU A 6 35.19 36.00 22.43
N ARG A 7 34.53 35.53 21.37
CA ARG A 7 33.06 35.46 21.30
C ARG A 7 32.44 34.05 21.24
N LYS A 8 33.20 32.98 21.51
CA LYS A 8 32.73 31.59 21.35
C LYS A 8 32.74 30.71 22.61
N THR A 9 32.88 31.29 23.80
CA THR A 9 32.89 30.55 25.07
C THR A 9 31.70 30.93 25.93
N ALA A 10 30.51 30.47 25.57
CA ALA A 10 29.35 30.43 26.47
C ALA A 10 28.24 29.54 25.89
N LEU A 11 28.50 28.23 25.73
CA LEU A 11 27.41 27.24 25.80
C LEU A 11 27.95 25.82 25.99
N THR A 12 28.48 25.58 27.18
CA THR A 12 28.63 24.22 27.70
C THR A 12 27.77 24.17 28.97
N ILE A 13 26.80 23.24 29.02
CA ILE A 13 26.36 22.41 30.16
C ILE A 13 24.89 22.00 29.94
N ALA A 14 24.70 20.72 29.61
CA ALA A 14 23.62 19.82 30.06
C ALA A 14 23.72 18.54 29.19
N ALA A 15 24.54 17.57 29.59
CA ALA A 15 24.11 16.38 30.34
C ALA A 15 23.15 15.50 29.51
N ALA A 16 23.65 14.48 28.80
CA ALA A 16 23.95 13.13 29.30
C ALA A 16 22.70 12.23 29.49
N ALA A 17 22.82 11.01 28.95
CA ALA A 17 22.06 9.77 29.19
C ALA A 17 20.91 9.40 28.24
N ALA A 18 21.09 8.26 27.55
CA ALA A 18 20.14 7.15 27.29
C ALA A 18 20.53 6.43 25.97
N THR A 19 21.49 5.51 25.99
CA THR A 19 21.26 4.04 26.01
C THR A 19 20.46 3.47 24.83
N ALA A 20 21.18 2.68 24.03
CA ALA A 20 20.79 1.38 23.45
C ALA A 20 19.65 1.30 22.40
N GLY A 21 20.00 0.69 21.26
CA GLY A 21 19.07 -0.12 20.46
C GLY A 21 18.70 0.49 19.11
N GLY A 22 18.96 -0.27 18.03
CA GLY A 22 18.82 0.18 16.65
C GLY A 22 17.37 0.51 16.24
N ILE A 23 17.24 1.40 15.26
CA ILE A 23 16.75 1.15 13.90
C ILE A 23 17.18 2.36 13.07
N ALA A 24 17.84 2.13 11.94
CA ALA A 24 18.19 3.20 11.01
C ALA A 24 16.93 3.75 10.35
N ALA A 25 16.41 4.88 10.86
CA ALA A 25 15.42 5.69 10.18
C ALA A 25 16.11 6.86 9.45
N PRO A 26 15.67 7.29 8.26
CA PRO A 26 16.15 8.52 7.67
C PRO A 26 15.72 9.70 8.55
N ALA A 27 16.71 10.44 9.03
CA ALA A 27 16.53 11.64 9.85
C ALA A 27 15.95 12.77 9.00
N ILE A 28 14.62 12.82 8.88
CA ILE A 28 13.91 14.07 8.59
C ILE A 28 13.71 14.79 9.92
N ALA A 29 14.43 15.90 10.11
CA ALA A 29 14.24 16.80 11.23
C ALA A 29 12.88 17.52 11.07
N ALA A 30 11.80 16.87 11.49
CA ALA A 30 10.50 17.47 11.61
C ALA A 30 10.43 18.23 12.95
N GLN A 31 10.17 19.52 12.85
CA GLN A 31 9.97 20.45 13.95
C GLN A 31 8.68 20.03 14.66
N ALA A 32 8.80 19.39 15.82
CA ALA A 32 7.63 18.93 16.57
C ALA A 32 6.94 20.13 17.23
N THR A 33 5.77 20.52 16.72
CA THR A 33 4.79 21.27 17.51
C THR A 33 4.38 20.38 18.69
N PRO A 34 4.59 20.78 19.95
CA PRO A 34 4.18 19.97 21.09
C PRO A 34 2.64 19.93 21.10
N GLY A 35 2.04 18.78 20.77
CA GLY A 35 0.59 18.62 20.93
C GLY A 35 -0.08 17.60 20.01
N VAL A 36 0.52 17.24 18.87
CA VAL A 36 -0.06 16.20 18.00
C VAL A 36 0.61 14.88 18.31
N GLN A 37 0.05 14.14 19.27
CA GLN A 37 0.36 12.73 19.40
C GLN A 37 -0.13 12.04 18.12
N ALA A 38 0.80 11.46 17.35
CA ALA A 38 0.44 10.61 16.23
C ALA A 38 -0.39 9.45 16.79
N VAL A 39 -1.69 9.42 16.47
CA VAL A 39 -2.55 8.30 16.80
C VAL A 39 -2.10 7.14 15.93
N ALA A 40 -1.37 6.20 16.50
CA ALA A 40 -1.08 4.94 15.84
C ALA A 40 -2.40 4.20 15.66
N VAL A 41 -2.92 4.17 14.43
CA VAL A 41 -4.05 3.31 14.08
C VAL A 41 -3.52 1.88 13.98
N GLN A 42 -3.36 1.20 15.12
CA GLN A 42 -3.34 -0.25 15.11
C GLN A 42 -4.77 -0.71 14.87
N ALA A 43 -5.09 -1.04 13.62
CA ALA A 43 -6.27 -1.82 13.32
C ALA A 43 -6.07 -3.24 13.86
N ASP A 44 -6.34 -3.42 15.16
CA ASP A 44 -6.51 -4.73 15.77
C ASP A 44 -7.73 -5.38 15.10
N ARG A 45 -7.50 -6.16 14.05
CA ARG A 45 -8.55 -7.01 13.48
C ARG A 45 -8.80 -8.12 14.50
N LYS A 46 -9.66 -7.84 15.49
CA LYS A 46 -10.06 -8.78 16.54
C LYS A 46 -10.35 -10.17 15.96
N GLY A 47 -9.63 -11.18 16.43
CA GLY A 47 -10.11 -12.56 16.54
C GLY A 47 -10.24 -13.40 15.27
N HIS A 48 -9.74 -12.97 14.11
CA HIS A 48 -9.70 -13.82 12.93
C HIS A 48 -8.29 -14.39 12.73
N SER A 49 -8.19 -15.72 12.72
CA SER A 49 -6.99 -16.38 12.23
C SER A 49 -6.75 -16.00 10.76
N GLU A 50 -5.50 -15.79 10.40
CA GLU A 50 -5.11 -15.62 9.00
C GLU A 50 -5.49 -16.88 8.22
N ARG A 51 -6.06 -16.70 7.02
CA ARG A 51 -6.40 -17.80 6.12
C ARG A 51 -5.69 -17.61 4.80
N GLN A 52 -4.93 -18.62 4.40
CA GLN A 52 -4.38 -18.71 3.06
C GLN A 52 -5.44 -19.27 2.11
N LEU A 53 -5.64 -18.61 0.98
CA LEU A 53 -6.52 -19.09 -0.09
C LEU A 53 -5.68 -19.76 -1.18
N ASP A 54 -6.24 -20.80 -1.80
CA ASP A 54 -5.61 -21.45 -2.95
C ASP A 54 -5.82 -20.60 -4.21
N VAL A 55 -4.90 -19.67 -4.44
CA VAL A 55 -4.89 -18.79 -5.61
C VAL A 55 -4.06 -19.45 -6.70
N ARG A 56 -4.65 -19.65 -7.89
CA ARG A 56 -3.90 -20.08 -9.08
C ARG A 56 -3.16 -18.89 -9.67
N TYR A 57 -2.10 -18.45 -9.01
CA TYR A 57 -1.43 -17.20 -9.34
C TYR A 57 -0.92 -17.14 -10.79
N GLU A 58 -1.17 -16.01 -11.45
CA GLU A 58 -0.61 -15.63 -12.73
C GLU A 58 -0.15 -14.17 -12.67
N ALA A 59 1.08 -13.90 -13.12
CA ALA A 59 1.62 -12.55 -13.15
C ALA A 59 1.00 -11.74 -14.29
N GLN A 60 0.87 -10.42 -14.11
CA GLN A 60 0.44 -9.55 -15.20
C GLN A 60 1.50 -9.55 -16.33
N PRO A 61 1.09 -9.64 -17.60
CA PRO A 61 2.03 -9.72 -18.73
C PRO A 61 2.65 -8.36 -19.12
N ASN A 62 2.08 -7.24 -18.68
CA ASN A 62 2.51 -5.89 -19.01
C ASN A 62 2.14 -4.90 -17.89
N PHE A 63 2.50 -3.61 -18.03
CA PHE A 63 2.31 -2.61 -16.97
C PHE A 63 0.85 -2.12 -16.80
N TYR A 64 -0.02 -2.34 -17.77
CA TYR A 64 -1.41 -1.84 -17.79
C TYR A 64 -2.47 -2.90 -17.43
N TYR A 65 -2.07 -4.16 -17.17
CA TYR A 65 -2.97 -5.27 -16.83
C TYR A 65 -3.16 -5.51 -15.31
N CYS A 66 -2.81 -4.55 -14.46
CA CYS A 66 -2.89 -4.72 -13.01
C CYS A 66 -4.31 -5.07 -12.52
N GLY A 67 -5.34 -4.40 -13.05
CA GLY A 67 -6.75 -4.69 -12.74
C GLY A 67 -7.19 -6.09 -13.18
N PRO A 68 -7.09 -6.44 -14.48
CA PRO A 68 -7.48 -7.75 -14.99
C PRO A 68 -6.74 -8.92 -14.35
N ALA A 69 -5.43 -8.82 -14.13
CA ALA A 69 -4.65 -9.87 -13.49
C ALA A 69 -5.06 -10.07 -12.02
N ALA A 70 -5.28 -8.98 -11.28
CA ALA A 70 -5.75 -9.05 -9.90
C ALA A 70 -7.15 -9.69 -9.82
N ALA A 71 -8.07 -9.27 -10.68
CA ALA A 71 -9.42 -9.84 -10.75
C ALA A 71 -9.39 -11.34 -11.08
N ARG A 72 -8.63 -11.75 -12.09
CA ARG A 72 -8.46 -13.14 -12.49
C ARG A 72 -7.86 -13.99 -11.36
N ASN A 73 -6.84 -13.48 -10.66
CA ASN A 73 -6.25 -14.17 -9.51
C ASN A 73 -7.26 -14.30 -8.37
N ALA A 74 -8.01 -13.26 -8.06
CA ALA A 74 -9.06 -13.31 -7.04
C ALA A 74 -10.18 -14.29 -7.41
N LEU A 75 -10.63 -14.32 -8.67
CA LEU A 75 -11.67 -15.24 -9.12
C LEU A 75 -11.21 -16.71 -9.15
N SER A 76 -9.90 -16.96 -9.25
CA SER A 76 -9.37 -18.33 -9.21
C SER A 76 -9.67 -19.06 -7.90
N VAL A 77 -9.78 -18.35 -6.77
CA VAL A 77 -10.17 -18.94 -5.48
C VAL A 77 -11.62 -19.43 -5.48
N GLN A 78 -12.43 -18.97 -6.43
CA GLN A 78 -13.81 -19.41 -6.67
C GLN A 78 -13.90 -20.46 -7.78
N GLY A 79 -12.76 -21.08 -8.15
CA GLY A 79 -12.69 -22.12 -9.17
C GLY A 79 -12.79 -21.61 -10.61
N LYS A 80 -12.76 -20.29 -10.83
CA LYS A 80 -12.79 -19.71 -12.18
C LYS A 80 -11.43 -19.84 -12.84
N ASN A 81 -11.44 -20.23 -14.12
CA ASN A 81 -10.25 -20.33 -14.94
C ASN A 81 -10.44 -19.43 -16.16
N ILE A 82 -9.89 -18.22 -16.09
CA ILE A 82 -10.10 -17.16 -17.07
C ILE A 82 -8.72 -16.72 -17.54
N ASP A 83 -8.54 -16.62 -18.86
CA ASP A 83 -7.33 -16.06 -19.45
C ASP A 83 -7.25 -14.55 -19.19
N VAL A 84 -6.07 -14.05 -18.83
CA VAL A 84 -5.89 -12.64 -18.44
C VAL A 84 -6.15 -11.67 -19.59
N HIS A 85 -5.87 -12.08 -20.84
CA HIS A 85 -6.15 -11.24 -22.01
C HIS A 85 -7.65 -11.13 -22.29
N THR A 86 -8.39 -12.22 -22.09
CA THR A 86 -9.85 -12.25 -22.14
C THR A 86 -10.44 -11.34 -21.06
N MET A 87 -9.94 -11.45 -19.83
CA MET A 87 -10.34 -10.56 -18.73
C MET A 87 -10.06 -9.08 -19.07
N ALA A 88 -8.89 -8.78 -19.60
CA ALA A 88 -8.50 -7.42 -19.96
C ALA A 88 -9.40 -6.83 -21.06
N LYS A 89 -9.69 -7.62 -22.10
CA LYS A 89 -10.61 -7.24 -23.17
C LYS A 89 -12.01 -6.96 -22.63
N ASP A 90 -12.52 -7.85 -21.80
CA ASP A 90 -13.87 -7.73 -21.23
C ASP A 90 -14.00 -6.53 -20.29
N MET A 91 -12.92 -6.16 -19.61
CA MET A 91 -12.84 -4.96 -18.75
C MET A 91 -12.49 -3.69 -19.53
N GLY A 92 -12.39 -3.73 -20.87
CA GLY A 92 -12.05 -2.54 -21.67
C GLY A 92 -10.64 -2.00 -21.43
N THR A 93 -9.70 -2.86 -21.01
CA THR A 93 -8.34 -2.45 -20.67
C THR A 93 -7.55 -2.07 -21.93
N THR A 94 -6.92 -0.90 -21.89
CA THR A 94 -6.04 -0.39 -22.95
C THR A 94 -4.62 -0.19 -22.43
N GLU A 95 -3.72 0.38 -23.23
CA GLU A 95 -2.37 0.76 -22.77
C GLU A 95 -2.40 1.86 -21.69
N ASN A 96 -3.52 2.58 -21.55
CA ASN A 96 -3.74 3.52 -20.45
C ASN A 96 -4.23 2.84 -19.15
N GLY A 97 -4.48 1.52 -19.19
CA GLY A 97 -5.05 0.74 -18.09
C GLY A 97 -6.55 0.49 -18.26
N THR A 98 -7.20 0.17 -17.14
CA THR A 98 -8.66 0.02 -17.03
C THR A 98 -9.24 1.30 -16.45
N ASP A 99 -10.00 2.05 -17.26
CA ASP A 99 -10.33 3.45 -16.95
C ASP A 99 -11.38 3.62 -15.83
N SER A 100 -12.29 2.66 -15.65
CA SER A 100 -13.36 2.77 -14.67
C SER A 100 -13.66 1.46 -13.93
N ILE A 101 -14.03 1.59 -12.65
CA ILE A 101 -14.64 0.49 -11.89
C ILE A 101 -15.96 0.02 -12.51
N ASN A 102 -16.63 0.89 -13.27
CA ASN A 102 -17.86 0.55 -14.00
C ASN A 102 -17.63 -0.44 -15.15
N ASP A 103 -16.39 -0.59 -15.62
CA ASP A 103 -16.02 -1.61 -16.62
C ASP A 103 -15.69 -2.95 -15.95
N ILE A 104 -15.25 -2.91 -14.68
CA ILE A 104 -14.84 -4.08 -13.90
C ILE A 104 -16.03 -4.79 -13.26
N THR A 105 -16.92 -4.04 -12.59
CA THR A 105 -18.03 -4.60 -11.81
C THR A 105 -18.94 -5.54 -12.60
N PRO A 106 -19.39 -5.20 -13.83
CA PRO A 106 -20.23 -6.09 -14.63
C PRO A 106 -19.52 -7.40 -15.01
N VAL A 107 -18.21 -7.35 -15.27
CA VAL A 107 -17.39 -8.52 -15.58
C VAL A 107 -17.31 -9.44 -14.35
N LEU A 108 -17.00 -8.90 -13.17
CA LEU A 108 -16.96 -9.69 -11.94
C LEU A 108 -18.30 -10.36 -11.62
N ASN A 109 -19.41 -9.63 -11.78
CA ASN A 109 -20.75 -10.19 -11.55
C ASN A 109 -21.10 -11.28 -12.58
N ARG A 110 -20.75 -11.09 -13.85
CA ARG A 110 -20.92 -12.09 -14.90
C ARG A 110 -20.11 -13.37 -14.60
N GLU A 111 -18.83 -13.22 -14.29
CA GLU A 111 -17.94 -14.37 -14.05
C GLU A 111 -18.33 -15.15 -12.80
N THR A 112 -18.83 -14.46 -11.76
CA THR A 112 -19.30 -15.13 -10.53
C THR A 112 -20.74 -15.65 -10.63
N GLY A 113 -21.52 -15.21 -11.61
CA GLY A 113 -22.95 -15.52 -11.72
C GLY A 113 -23.78 -14.92 -10.59
N LYS A 114 -23.28 -13.85 -9.95
CA LYS A 114 -23.88 -13.19 -8.79
C LYS A 114 -23.85 -11.69 -9.00
N ASP A 115 -24.86 -10.98 -8.52
CA ASP A 115 -24.89 -9.51 -8.55
C ASP A 115 -24.47 -8.91 -7.20
N VAL A 116 -23.21 -9.16 -6.80
CA VAL A 116 -22.69 -8.80 -5.46
C VAL A 116 -21.63 -7.70 -5.49
N TYR A 117 -20.94 -7.51 -6.62
CA TYR A 117 -20.02 -6.40 -6.80
C TYR A 117 -20.80 -5.13 -7.17
N LYS A 118 -20.42 -4.01 -6.57
CA LYS A 118 -21.07 -2.71 -6.75
C LYS A 118 -20.02 -1.62 -6.93
N SER A 119 -20.20 -0.80 -7.95
CA SER A 119 -19.45 0.45 -8.16
C SER A 119 -20.13 1.60 -7.40
N VAL A 120 -19.35 2.58 -6.96
CA VAL A 120 -19.81 3.81 -6.27
C VAL A 120 -19.31 5.06 -6.98
#